data_AF-A0A950BN27-F1
#
_entry.id   AF-A0A950BN27-F1
#
_cell.length_a   1.000
_cell.length_b   1.000
_cell.length_c   1.000
_cell.angle_alpha   90.00
_cell.angle_beta   90.00
_cell.angle_gamma   90.00
#
_symmetry.space_group_name_H-M   'P 1'
#
loop_
_entity.id
_entity.type
_entity.pdbx_description
1 polymer ?
#
loop_
_entity_poly.entity_id
_entity_poly.type
_entity_poly.pdbx_seq_one_letter_code
_entity_poly.pdbx_strand_id
1 'polypeptide(L)'
;MSIFVAVTVPAVVAAAAIGLRRILGARERSSQGDSSWSSLAIGLAYIVGQAAVARPAFPPVEVTDRIPWLALAATVLAVAEAVWALALWVRLFGRSLFLTLSLGLMLGPVVSPDDLSRPMLGWLTVTAVLAFLAWLNLWALERVGRGTDAFRGLIVTSSGATLVLLFSGSAALCLLGVTLTVSMAVGRLAALDPAPVSGLVAGSTVLTALVLEGYIYASMSPWSALLLAAAPVGAWITRMEPLRGKQGISATVPGTIAVLVPVGLAVGWAAASSPFE
;
A
#
# COMPACT_ATOMS: atom_id res chain seq x y z
N MET A 1 10.33 27.10 1.71
CA MET A 1 9.00 26.46 1.57
C MET A 1 9.24 24.96 1.69
N SER A 2 8.75 24.31 2.74
CA SER A 2 9.22 22.96 3.11
C SER A 2 8.85 21.92 2.05
N ILE A 3 9.78 21.00 1.74
CA ILE A 3 9.59 19.88 0.79
C ILE A 3 8.32 19.08 1.15
N PHE A 4 8.00 19.00 2.44
CA PHE A 4 6.73 18.45 2.95
C PHE A 4 5.49 19.11 2.33
N VAL A 5 5.44 20.44 2.23
CA VAL A 5 4.35 21.18 1.59
C VAL A 5 4.34 20.95 0.07
N ALA A 6 5.51 20.87 -0.57
CA ALA A 6 5.60 20.59 -2.01
C ALA A 6 5.12 19.20 -2.41
N VAL A 7 5.10 18.24 -1.47
CA VAL A 7 4.70 16.84 -1.71
C VAL A 7 3.26 16.57 -1.26
N THR A 8 2.88 17.07 -0.08
CA THR A 8 1.53 16.92 0.43
C THR A 8 0.52 17.75 -0.33
N VAL A 9 0.87 18.98 -0.77
CA VAL A 9 -0.09 19.86 -1.46
C VAL A 9 -0.51 19.29 -2.83
N PRO A 10 0.36 18.81 -3.73
CA PRO A 10 -0.09 18.23 -5.00
C PRO A 10 -0.88 16.93 -4.82
N ALA A 11 -0.48 16.07 -3.87
CA ALA A 11 -1.21 14.84 -3.57
C ALA A 11 -2.60 15.15 -2.99
N VAL A 12 -2.68 16.10 -2.05
CA VAL A 12 -3.94 16.59 -1.46
C VAL A 12 -4.77 17.33 -2.50
N VAL A 13 -4.19 18.17 -3.36
CA VAL A 13 -4.91 18.93 -4.40
C VAL A 13 -5.41 18.01 -5.50
N ALA A 14 -4.63 17.03 -5.96
CA ALA A 14 -5.08 16.06 -6.95
C ALA A 14 -6.20 15.19 -6.38
N ALA A 15 -6.02 14.68 -5.17
CA ALA A 15 -7.01 13.82 -4.54
C ALA A 15 -8.27 14.61 -4.09
N ALA A 16 -8.13 15.87 -3.66
CA ALA A 16 -9.23 16.78 -3.39
C ALA A 16 -9.93 17.24 -4.66
N ALA A 17 -9.22 17.52 -5.75
CA ALA A 17 -9.82 17.90 -7.03
C ALA A 17 -10.64 16.73 -7.61
N ILE A 18 -10.15 15.49 -7.49
CA ILE A 18 -10.86 14.29 -7.93
C ILE A 18 -12.05 13.99 -7.00
N GLY A 19 -11.89 14.15 -5.68
CA GLY A 19 -12.98 14.03 -4.70
C GLY A 19 -14.07 15.08 -4.91
N LEU A 20 -13.69 16.34 -5.17
CA LEU A 20 -14.61 17.46 -5.40
C LEU A 20 -15.36 17.30 -6.72
N ARG A 21 -14.70 16.85 -7.80
CA ARG A 21 -15.36 16.54 -9.09
C ARG A 21 -16.43 15.46 -8.93
N ARG A 22 -16.22 14.53 -8.00
CA ARG A 22 -17.17 13.45 -7.70
C ARG A 22 -18.34 13.93 -6.84
N ILE A 23 -18.09 14.76 -5.82
CA ILE A 23 -19.15 15.38 -5.01
C ILE A 23 -20.05 16.27 -5.89
N LEU A 24 -19.45 17.00 -6.83
CA LEU A 24 -20.18 17.85 -7.78
C LEU A 24 -20.89 17.03 -8.88
N GLY A 25 -20.36 15.85 -9.25
CA GLY A 25 -20.96 14.94 -10.23
C GLY A 25 -21.94 13.90 -9.66
N ALA A 26 -22.03 13.76 -8.33
CA ALA A 26 -22.90 12.79 -7.64
C ALA A 26 -24.40 13.12 -7.75
N ARG A 27 -24.77 14.24 -8.38
CA ARG A 27 -26.17 14.58 -8.65
C ARG A 27 -26.78 13.82 -9.84
N GLU A 28 -26.00 13.05 -10.60
CA GLU A 28 -26.45 12.58 -11.92
C GLU A 28 -26.21 11.10 -12.27
N ARG A 29 -25.66 10.24 -11.40
CA ARG A 29 -25.41 8.83 -11.77
C ARG A 29 -25.87 7.79 -10.75
N SER A 30 -26.73 6.90 -11.23
CA SER A 30 -27.33 5.76 -10.55
C SER A 30 -26.37 4.57 -10.38
N SER A 31 -26.13 4.22 -9.12
CA SER A 31 -26.13 2.88 -8.49
C SER A 31 -25.32 1.67 -9.00
N GLN A 32 -24.38 1.73 -9.95
CA GLN A 32 -23.59 0.50 -10.23
C GLN A 32 -22.17 0.64 -10.81
N GLY A 33 -21.69 1.86 -11.10
CA GLY A 33 -20.38 2.10 -11.74
C GLY A 33 -19.27 2.67 -10.84
N ASP A 34 -19.48 2.74 -9.53
CA ASP A 34 -18.77 3.70 -8.65
C ASP A 34 -17.39 3.25 -8.12
N SER A 35 -16.98 1.98 -8.22
CA SER A 35 -15.73 1.53 -7.56
C SER A 35 -14.45 1.72 -8.40
N SER A 36 -14.56 1.92 -9.72
CA SER A 36 -13.40 2.01 -10.64
C SER A 36 -12.70 3.37 -10.62
N TRP A 37 -13.45 4.45 -10.38
CA TRP A 37 -12.94 5.82 -10.38
C TRP A 37 -12.05 6.14 -9.17
N SER A 38 -12.31 5.50 -8.04
CA SER A 38 -11.54 5.68 -6.82
C SER A 38 -10.19 4.97 -6.86
N SER A 39 -10.04 3.86 -7.58
CA SER A 39 -8.69 3.30 -7.86
C SER A 39 -7.86 4.20 -8.74
N LEU A 40 -8.47 4.79 -9.78
CA LEU A 40 -7.81 5.81 -10.59
C LEU A 40 -7.42 7.01 -9.72
N ALA A 41 -8.31 7.46 -8.82
CA ALA A 41 -8.02 8.57 -7.92
C ALA A 41 -6.82 8.29 -7.02
N ILE A 42 -6.77 7.13 -6.35
CA ILE A 42 -5.66 6.76 -5.47
C ILE A 42 -4.36 6.59 -6.26
N GLY A 43 -4.44 5.91 -7.41
CA GLY A 43 -3.31 5.69 -8.31
C GLY A 43 -2.70 6.97 -8.85
N LEU A 44 -3.54 7.82 -9.43
CA LEU A 44 -3.13 9.10 -9.99
C LEU A 44 -2.66 10.06 -8.90
N ALA A 45 -3.33 10.09 -7.74
CA ALA A 45 -2.86 10.89 -6.60
C ALA A 45 -1.47 10.45 -6.14
N TYR A 46 -1.22 9.13 -6.09
CA TYR A 46 0.08 8.60 -5.75
C TYR A 46 1.13 8.95 -6.81
N ILE A 47 0.83 8.77 -8.09
CA ILE A 47 1.76 9.10 -9.20
C ILE A 47 2.08 10.59 -9.23
N VAL A 48 1.08 11.45 -9.04
CA VAL A 48 1.26 12.91 -8.98
C VAL A 48 2.07 13.30 -7.75
N GLY A 49 1.77 12.71 -6.59
CA GLY A 49 2.53 12.92 -5.36
C GLY A 49 3.98 12.46 -5.51
N GLN A 50 4.21 11.29 -6.10
CA GLN A 50 5.53 10.75 -6.37
C GLN A 50 6.32 11.64 -7.34
N ALA A 51 5.71 12.12 -8.43
CA ALA A 51 6.36 13.03 -9.37
C ALA A 51 6.81 14.36 -8.74
N ALA A 52 6.20 14.76 -7.62
CA ALA A 52 6.62 15.90 -6.82
C ALA A 52 7.79 15.58 -5.87
N VAL A 53 7.97 14.33 -5.46
CA VAL A 53 9.09 13.83 -4.64
C VAL A 53 10.31 13.55 -5.50
N ALA A 54 10.15 12.70 -6.50
CA ALA A 54 11.19 12.25 -7.42
C ALA A 54 10.57 12.06 -8.80
N ARG A 55 11.10 12.76 -9.80
CA ARG A 55 10.65 12.56 -11.18
C ARG A 55 11.11 11.17 -11.64
N PRO A 56 10.18 10.27 -12.01
CA PRO A 56 10.57 8.95 -12.48
C PRO A 56 11.37 9.05 -13.78
N ALA A 57 12.52 8.39 -13.83
CA ALA A 57 13.30 8.29 -15.06
C ALA A 57 12.59 7.39 -16.09
N PHE A 58 12.77 7.71 -17.38
CA PHE A 58 12.37 6.84 -18.49
C PHE A 58 13.53 6.70 -19.49
N PRO A 59 14.05 5.48 -19.71
CA PRO A 59 13.68 4.20 -19.07
C PRO A 59 14.04 4.17 -17.57
N PRO A 60 13.35 3.35 -16.74
CA PRO A 60 13.68 3.22 -15.32
C PRO A 60 15.06 2.60 -15.17
N VAL A 61 15.99 3.34 -14.56
CA VAL A 61 17.38 2.88 -14.35
C VAL A 61 17.51 2.29 -12.96
N GLU A 62 16.92 2.94 -11.95
CA GLU A 62 16.94 2.50 -10.57
C GLU A 62 15.72 1.66 -10.19
N VAL A 63 15.75 1.04 -9.01
CA VAL A 63 14.61 0.25 -8.47
C VAL A 63 13.48 1.17 -8.02
N THR A 64 13.86 2.30 -7.39
CA THR A 64 13.00 3.41 -6.96
C THR A 64 12.15 3.97 -8.10
N ASP A 65 12.74 4.06 -9.30
CA ASP A 65 12.06 4.49 -10.53
C ASP A 65 10.96 3.53 -10.98
N ARG A 66 10.93 2.29 -10.51
CA ARG A 66 9.94 1.27 -10.89
C ARG A 66 8.66 1.36 -10.07
N ILE A 67 8.72 1.90 -8.85
CA ILE A 67 7.55 2.08 -7.98
C ILE A 67 6.36 2.82 -8.64
N PRO A 68 6.53 3.97 -9.33
CA PRO A 68 5.42 4.67 -9.95
C PRO A 68 4.82 3.88 -11.11
N TRP A 69 5.66 3.17 -11.87
CA TRP A 69 5.20 2.33 -12.98
C TRP A 69 4.43 1.09 -12.47
N LEU A 70 4.87 0.49 -11.36
CA LEU A 70 4.11 -0.57 -10.70
C LEU A 70 2.79 -0.05 -10.13
N ALA A 71 2.78 1.14 -9.50
CA ALA A 71 1.55 1.77 -9.04
C ALA A 71 0.58 2.01 -10.20
N LEU A 72 1.06 2.57 -11.31
CA LEU A 72 0.29 2.76 -12.53
C LEU A 72 -0.26 1.43 -13.06
N ALA A 73 0.58 0.42 -13.24
CA ALA A 73 0.16 -0.88 -13.75
C ALA A 73 -0.87 -1.55 -12.83
N ALA A 74 -0.71 -1.45 -11.51
CA ALA A 74 -1.68 -1.94 -10.53
C ALA A 74 -3.03 -1.23 -10.67
N THR A 75 -3.01 0.09 -10.91
CA THR A 75 -4.24 0.88 -11.07
C THR A 75 -4.94 0.56 -12.38
N VAL A 76 -4.19 0.41 -13.48
CA VAL A 76 -4.73 0.01 -14.79
C VAL A 76 -5.34 -1.39 -14.70
N LEU A 77 -4.64 -2.34 -14.08
CA LEU A 77 -5.15 -3.69 -13.84
C LEU A 77 -6.46 -3.64 -13.04
N ALA A 78 -6.50 -2.86 -11.97
CA ALA A 78 -7.67 -2.76 -11.11
C ALA A 78 -8.87 -2.06 -11.81
N VAL A 79 -8.61 -1.10 -12.70
CA VAL A 79 -9.63 -0.51 -13.57
C VAL A 79 -10.12 -1.51 -14.61
N ALA A 80 -9.23 -2.24 -15.27
CA ALA A 80 -9.59 -3.25 -16.27
C ALA A 80 -10.47 -4.34 -15.65
N GLU A 81 -10.10 -4.84 -14.46
CA GLU A 81 -10.91 -5.80 -13.71
C GLU A 81 -12.31 -5.27 -13.38
N ALA A 82 -12.41 -3.98 -13.04
CA ALA A 82 -13.68 -3.35 -12.69
C ALA A 82 -14.56 -3.11 -13.92
N VAL A 83 -13.99 -2.70 -15.06
CA VAL A 83 -14.74 -2.42 -16.29
C VAL A 83 -15.18 -3.72 -16.97
N TRP A 84 -14.33 -4.76 -16.96
CA TRP A 84 -14.56 -5.99 -17.73
C TRP A 84 -15.25 -7.08 -16.92
N ALA A 85 -15.61 -6.80 -15.66
CA ALA A 85 -16.30 -7.71 -14.75
C ALA A 85 -15.71 -9.14 -14.77
N LEU A 86 -14.38 -9.23 -14.74
CA LEU A 86 -13.66 -10.50 -14.92
C LEU A 86 -14.06 -11.55 -13.89
N ALA A 87 -14.07 -12.81 -14.33
CA ALA A 87 -14.30 -13.95 -13.46
C ALA A 87 -13.30 -13.98 -12.29
N LEU A 88 -13.77 -14.47 -11.15
CA LEU A 88 -13.06 -14.40 -9.88
C LEU A 88 -11.68 -15.08 -9.90
N TRP A 89 -11.57 -16.22 -10.58
CA TRP A 89 -10.30 -16.93 -10.76
C TRP A 89 -9.32 -16.15 -11.66
N VAL A 90 -9.83 -15.45 -12.68
CA VAL A 90 -9.02 -14.62 -13.58
C VAL A 90 -8.45 -13.42 -12.82
N ARG A 91 -9.26 -12.76 -11.97
CA ARG A 91 -8.80 -11.68 -11.08
C ARG A 91 -7.72 -12.18 -10.11
N LEU A 92 -7.95 -13.32 -9.46
CA LEU A 92 -6.96 -13.90 -8.55
C LEU A 92 -5.65 -14.21 -9.26
N PHE A 93 -5.71 -14.84 -10.43
CA PHE A 93 -4.54 -15.20 -11.22
C PHE A 93 -3.81 -13.94 -11.71
N GLY A 94 -4.53 -12.97 -12.28
CA GLY A 94 -3.96 -11.71 -12.79
C GLY A 94 -3.27 -10.91 -11.69
N ARG A 95 -3.89 -10.77 -10.52
CA ARG A 95 -3.28 -10.05 -9.38
C ARG A 95 -2.11 -10.83 -8.77
N SER A 96 -2.20 -12.16 -8.67
CA SER A 96 -1.08 -12.99 -8.21
C SER A 96 0.12 -12.88 -9.16
N LEU A 97 -0.12 -12.97 -10.46
CA LEU A 97 0.90 -12.80 -11.49
C LEU A 97 1.52 -11.40 -11.41
N PHE A 98 0.69 -10.36 -11.28
CA PHE A 98 1.16 -8.98 -11.15
C PHE A 98 2.03 -8.78 -9.90
N LEU A 99 1.64 -9.35 -8.76
CA LEU A 99 2.43 -9.27 -7.53
C LEU A 99 3.76 -10.03 -7.66
N THR A 100 3.75 -11.22 -8.25
CA THR A 100 4.98 -11.99 -8.53
C THR A 100 5.91 -11.25 -9.48
N LEU A 101 5.39 -10.65 -10.55
CA LEU A 101 6.18 -9.83 -11.47
C LEU A 101 6.71 -8.57 -10.79
N SER A 102 5.91 -7.92 -9.94
CA SER A 102 6.34 -6.75 -9.15
C SER A 102 7.49 -7.10 -8.23
N LEU A 103 7.39 -8.23 -7.50
CA LEU A 103 8.46 -8.74 -6.65
C LEU A 103 9.71 -9.09 -7.47
N GLY A 104 9.54 -9.78 -8.61
CA GLY A 104 10.66 -10.10 -9.51
C GLY A 104 11.35 -8.87 -10.06
N LEU A 105 10.60 -7.82 -10.43
CA LEU A 105 11.15 -6.55 -10.88
C LEU A 105 11.86 -5.79 -9.77
N MET A 106 11.37 -5.86 -8.53
CA MET A 106 12.00 -5.19 -7.38
C MET A 106 13.26 -5.92 -6.91
N LEU A 107 13.23 -7.25 -6.88
CA LEU A 107 14.34 -8.08 -6.40
C LEU A 107 15.39 -8.36 -7.48
N GLY A 108 15.01 -8.35 -8.76
CA GLY A 108 15.88 -8.74 -9.88
C GLY A 108 17.26 -8.06 -9.89
N PRO A 109 17.38 -6.74 -9.65
CA PRO A 109 18.67 -6.05 -9.60
C PRO A 109 19.57 -6.45 -8.42
N VAL A 110 18.99 -7.05 -7.39
CA VAL A 110 19.64 -7.39 -6.12
C VAL A 110 20.03 -8.86 -6.11
N VAL A 111 19.30 -9.70 -6.84
CA VAL A 111 19.59 -11.13 -7.03
C VAL A 111 20.65 -11.32 -8.13
N SER A 112 21.77 -10.63 -8.01
CA SER A 112 23.01 -11.06 -8.65
C SER A 112 23.63 -12.15 -7.77
N PRO A 113 24.06 -13.30 -8.31
CA PRO A 113 24.47 -14.47 -7.52
C PRO A 113 25.64 -14.22 -6.56
N ASP A 114 26.39 -13.13 -6.77
CA ASP A 114 27.60 -12.81 -6.00
C ASP A 114 27.41 -11.75 -4.91
N ASP A 115 26.28 -11.02 -4.90
CA ASP A 115 26.14 -9.79 -4.08
C ASP A 115 25.35 -9.97 -2.77
N LEU A 116 24.56 -11.04 -2.63
CA LEU A 116 23.70 -11.26 -1.47
C LEU A 116 24.17 -12.39 -0.56
N SER A 117 24.31 -12.07 0.73
CA SER A 117 24.53 -13.09 1.76
C SER A 117 23.31 -14.03 1.89
N ARG A 118 23.55 -15.32 2.13
CA ARG A 118 22.50 -16.32 2.41
C ARG A 118 21.47 -15.87 3.47
N PRO A 119 21.86 -15.26 4.62
CA PRO A 119 20.87 -14.79 5.59
C PRO A 119 19.98 -13.67 5.05
N MET A 120 20.51 -12.75 4.23
CA MET A 120 19.73 -11.68 3.62
C MET A 120 18.69 -12.21 2.63
N LEU A 121 19.04 -13.22 1.84
CA LEU A 121 18.09 -13.95 0.99
C LEU A 121 16.99 -14.63 1.81
N GLY A 122 17.32 -15.20 2.97
CA GLY A 122 16.36 -15.78 3.89
C GLY A 122 15.34 -14.74 4.39
N TRP A 123 15.80 -13.58 4.83
CA TRP A 123 14.90 -12.52 5.28
C TRP A 123 14.05 -11.92 4.16
N LEU A 124 14.62 -11.71 2.97
CA LEU A 124 13.89 -11.23 1.79
C LEU A 124 12.77 -12.20 1.39
N THR A 125 13.07 -13.50 1.34
CA THR A 125 12.09 -14.51 0.96
C THR A 125 10.96 -14.59 1.99
N VAL A 126 11.26 -14.57 3.29
CA VAL A 126 10.23 -14.55 4.34
C VAL A 126 9.38 -13.27 4.25
N THR A 127 10.00 -12.12 4.01
CA THR A 127 9.28 -10.83 3.85
C THR A 127 8.36 -10.86 2.64
N ALA A 128 8.82 -11.38 1.50
CA ALA A 128 8.01 -11.52 0.29
C ALA A 128 6.83 -12.49 0.49
N VAL A 129 7.06 -13.61 1.18
CA VAL A 129 5.99 -14.58 1.53
C VAL A 129 4.96 -13.93 2.45
N LEU A 130 5.38 -13.19 3.47
CA LEU A 130 4.46 -12.48 4.36
C LEU A 130 3.67 -11.39 3.63
N ALA A 131 4.32 -10.63 2.73
CA ALA A 131 3.62 -9.64 1.90
C ALA A 131 2.58 -10.30 0.98
N PHE A 132 2.90 -11.46 0.40
CA PHE A 132 1.95 -12.24 -0.40
C PHE A 132 0.76 -12.74 0.45
N LEU A 133 1.02 -13.25 1.65
CA LEU A 133 -0.03 -13.68 2.59
C LEU A 133 -0.90 -12.50 3.06
N ALA A 134 -0.29 -11.36 3.35
CA ALA A 134 -0.98 -10.12 3.68
C ALA A 134 -1.87 -9.65 2.52
N TRP A 135 -1.38 -9.75 1.29
CA TRP A 135 -2.16 -9.45 0.10
C TRP A 135 -3.38 -10.38 -0.06
N LEU A 136 -3.18 -11.70 0.08
CA LEU A 136 -4.27 -12.68 0.08
C LEU A 136 -5.28 -12.40 1.20
N ASN A 137 -4.82 -11.98 2.37
CA ASN A 137 -5.66 -11.60 3.50
C ASN A 137 -6.57 -10.42 3.16
N LEU A 138 -6.01 -9.35 2.58
CA LEU A 138 -6.75 -8.17 2.15
C LEU A 138 -7.79 -8.52 1.08
N TRP A 139 -7.43 -9.37 0.12
CA TRP A 139 -8.36 -9.86 -0.90
C TRP A 139 -9.46 -10.76 -0.33
N ALA A 140 -9.13 -11.58 0.65
CA ALA A 140 -10.14 -12.38 1.32
C ALA A 140 -11.12 -11.47 2.08
N LEU A 141 -10.63 -10.48 2.84
CA LEU A 141 -11.44 -9.46 3.55
C LEU A 141 -12.36 -8.68 2.61
N GLU A 142 -11.86 -8.32 1.43
CA GLU A 142 -12.65 -7.72 0.34
C GLU A 142 -13.90 -8.55 0.02
N ARG A 143 -13.75 -9.87 -0.22
CA ARG A 143 -14.85 -10.75 -0.64
C ARG A 143 -16.02 -10.84 0.35
N VAL A 144 -15.76 -10.60 1.63
CA VAL A 144 -16.78 -10.73 2.70
C VAL A 144 -17.36 -9.37 3.06
N GLY A 145 -17.18 -8.36 2.19
CA GLY A 145 -17.74 -7.01 2.38
C GLY A 145 -17.01 -6.20 3.47
N ARG A 146 -15.81 -6.63 3.89
CA ARG A 146 -15.00 -5.95 4.91
C ARG A 146 -13.83 -5.17 4.32
N GLY A 147 -14.01 -4.68 3.08
CA GLY A 147 -13.01 -3.87 2.38
C GLY A 147 -12.62 -2.59 3.12
N THR A 148 -13.54 -2.01 3.89
CA THR A 148 -13.26 -0.82 4.72
C THR A 148 -12.24 -1.11 5.82
N ASP A 149 -12.31 -2.28 6.47
CA ASP A 149 -11.35 -2.69 7.51
C ASP A 149 -9.97 -2.96 6.91
N ALA A 150 -9.93 -3.64 5.76
CA ALA A 150 -8.72 -3.86 4.98
C ALA A 150 -8.05 -2.53 4.57
N PHE A 151 -8.85 -1.55 4.16
CA PHE A 151 -8.36 -0.24 3.74
C PHE A 151 -7.80 0.56 4.92
N ARG A 152 -8.48 0.54 6.08
CA ARG A 152 -7.97 1.16 7.32
C ARG A 152 -6.67 0.52 7.78
N GLY A 153 -6.60 -0.81 7.74
CA GLY A 153 -5.38 -1.56 8.04
C GLY A 153 -4.22 -1.10 7.15
N LEU A 154 -4.43 -0.98 5.84
CA LEU A 154 -3.41 -0.49 4.92
C LEU A 154 -2.97 0.96 5.20
N ILE A 155 -3.90 1.86 5.54
CA ILE A 155 -3.53 3.23 5.96
C ILE A 155 -2.62 3.18 7.19
N VAL A 156 -2.99 2.42 8.22
CA VAL A 156 -2.17 2.26 9.43
C VAL A 156 -0.81 1.68 9.10
N THR A 157 -0.73 0.61 8.29
CA THR A 157 0.55 0.02 7.90
C THR A 157 1.40 0.98 7.06
N SER A 158 0.80 1.76 6.14
CA SER A 158 1.53 2.76 5.34
C SER A 158 2.07 3.91 6.19
N SER A 159 1.31 4.37 7.20
CA SER A 159 1.81 5.37 8.16
C SER A 159 2.95 4.82 9.02
N GLY A 160 2.85 3.56 9.44
CA GLY A 160 3.92 2.84 10.12
C GLY A 160 5.19 2.71 9.27
N ALA A 161 5.03 2.29 8.02
CA ALA A 161 6.13 2.19 7.07
C ALA A 161 6.82 3.53 6.85
N THR A 162 6.06 4.63 6.76
CA THR A 162 6.59 5.99 6.67
C THR A 162 7.49 6.33 7.86
N LEU A 163 7.03 6.05 9.08
CA LEU A 163 7.81 6.29 10.30
C LEU A 163 9.06 5.41 10.35
N VAL A 164 8.95 4.13 9.99
CA VAL A 164 10.11 3.24 9.93
C VAL A 164 11.13 3.76 8.91
N LEU A 165 10.70 4.15 7.72
CA LEU A 165 11.60 4.69 6.67
C LEU A 165 12.26 6.00 7.10
N LEU A 166 11.56 6.83 7.89
CA LEU A 166 12.14 8.02 8.52
C LEU A 166 13.29 7.64 9.48
N PHE A 167 13.05 6.69 10.40
CA PHE A 167 14.08 6.23 11.34
C PHE A 167 15.22 5.48 10.66
N SER A 168 14.95 4.84 9.53
CA SER A 168 15.94 4.22 8.64
C SER A 168 16.78 5.25 7.86
N GLY A 169 16.56 6.56 8.04
CA GLY A 169 17.41 7.61 7.47
C GLY A 169 17.16 7.91 6.00
N SER A 170 16.14 7.31 5.37
CA SER A 170 15.81 7.57 3.97
C SER A 170 14.68 8.59 3.82
N ALA A 171 15.06 9.85 3.63
CA ALA A 171 14.11 10.95 3.42
C ALA A 171 13.25 10.74 2.16
N ALA A 172 13.83 10.21 1.08
CA ALA A 172 13.12 9.95 -0.18
C ALA A 172 12.03 8.87 0.01
N LEU A 173 12.37 7.73 0.60
CA LEU A 173 11.40 6.66 0.85
C LEU A 173 10.35 7.08 1.88
N CYS A 174 10.72 7.87 2.88
CA CYS A 174 9.77 8.47 3.82
C CYS A 174 8.74 9.35 3.10
N LEU A 175 9.17 10.24 2.21
CA LEU A 175 8.26 11.08 1.42
C LEU A 175 7.34 10.24 0.52
N LEU A 176 7.85 9.16 -0.10
CA LEU A 176 7.01 8.22 -0.85
C LEU A 176 5.98 7.54 0.06
N GLY A 177 6.35 7.12 1.28
CA GLY A 177 5.44 6.60 2.29
C GLY A 177 4.34 7.61 2.67
N VAL A 178 4.70 8.89 2.86
CA VAL A 178 3.73 9.97 3.10
C VAL A 178 2.76 10.09 1.92
N THR A 179 3.27 10.10 0.68
CA THR A 179 2.40 10.20 -0.51
C THR A 179 1.43 9.04 -0.61
N LEU A 180 1.87 7.81 -0.29
CA LEU A 180 1.00 6.63 -0.25
C LEU A 180 -0.10 6.80 0.80
N THR A 181 0.30 7.14 2.03
CA THR A 181 -0.62 7.31 3.17
C THR A 181 -1.68 8.36 2.88
N VAL A 182 -1.27 9.52 2.35
CA VAL A 182 -2.17 10.62 1.96
C VAL A 182 -3.09 10.20 0.81
N SER A 183 -2.55 9.56 -0.24
CA SER A 183 -3.34 9.11 -1.38
C SER A 183 -4.42 8.11 -0.97
N MET A 184 -4.08 7.18 -0.07
CA MET A 184 -5.05 6.26 0.52
C MET A 184 -6.08 7.01 1.37
N ALA A 185 -5.65 7.87 2.29
CA ALA A 185 -6.55 8.61 3.19
C ALA A 185 -7.55 9.47 2.40
N VAL A 186 -7.07 10.25 1.41
CA VAL A 186 -7.96 11.06 0.59
C VAL A 186 -8.81 10.21 -0.33
N GLY A 187 -8.26 9.13 -0.90
CA GLY A 187 -9.03 8.15 -1.66
C GLY A 187 -10.18 7.53 -0.86
N ARG A 188 -9.98 7.30 0.45
CA ARG A 188 -11.05 6.84 1.35
C ARG A 188 -12.09 7.92 1.63
N LEU A 189 -11.68 9.16 1.82
CA LEU A 189 -12.59 10.30 2.02
C LEU A 189 -13.42 10.58 0.76
N ALA A 190 -12.83 10.41 -0.42
CA ALA A 190 -13.49 10.59 -1.71
C ALA A 190 -14.39 9.40 -2.12
N ALA A 191 -14.26 8.25 -1.46
CA ALA A 191 -15.16 7.12 -1.63
C ALA A 191 -16.36 7.26 -0.69
N LEU A 192 -17.51 7.70 -1.23
CA LEU A 192 -18.81 7.44 -0.60
C LEU A 192 -18.94 5.92 -0.46
N ASP A 193 -19.27 5.45 0.74
CA ASP A 193 -19.27 4.00 1.06
C ASP A 193 -20.03 3.19 -0.01
N PRO A 194 -19.51 2.01 -0.41
CA PRO A 194 -18.41 1.24 0.18
C PRO A 194 -16.99 1.56 -0.35
N ALA A 195 -15.96 1.19 0.44
CA ALA A 195 -14.55 1.40 0.11
C ALA A 195 -14.11 0.69 -1.20
N PRO A 196 -13.20 1.29 -1.98
CA PRO A 196 -12.83 0.78 -3.29
C PRO A 196 -11.90 -0.42 -3.24
N VAL A 197 -12.45 -1.56 -3.68
CA VAL A 197 -11.79 -2.85 -3.93
C VAL A 197 -10.44 -2.72 -4.65
N SER A 198 -10.40 -1.89 -5.67
CA SER A 198 -9.28 -1.72 -6.59
C SER A 198 -8.12 -0.91 -6.01
N GLY A 199 -8.39 -0.05 -5.01
CA GLY A 199 -7.37 0.73 -4.29
C GLY A 199 -6.51 -0.11 -3.34
N LEU A 200 -7.03 -1.23 -2.84
CA LEU A 200 -6.30 -2.13 -1.94
C LEU A 200 -5.12 -2.80 -2.64
N VAL A 201 -5.29 -3.19 -3.91
CA VAL A 201 -4.24 -3.86 -4.70
C VAL A 201 -3.08 -2.90 -4.93
N ALA A 202 -3.35 -1.76 -5.56
CA ALA A 202 -2.33 -0.74 -5.82
C ALA A 202 -1.62 -0.32 -4.52
N GLY A 203 -2.40 -0.07 -3.47
CA GLY A 203 -1.88 0.29 -2.16
C GLY A 203 -0.96 -0.74 -1.54
N SER A 204 -1.36 -2.02 -1.55
CA SER A 204 -0.55 -3.11 -1.04
C SER A 204 0.73 -3.33 -1.86
N THR A 205 0.67 -3.23 -3.19
CA THR A 205 1.85 -3.39 -4.05
C THR A 205 2.88 -2.30 -3.79
N VAL A 206 2.45 -1.04 -3.70
CA VAL A 206 3.34 0.08 -3.41
C VAL A 206 3.93 -0.06 -2.00
N LEU A 207 3.13 -0.43 -1.01
CA LEU A 207 3.61 -0.68 0.35
C LEU A 207 4.68 -1.80 0.38
N THR A 208 4.45 -2.91 -0.33
CA THR A 208 5.43 -4.00 -0.44
C THR A 208 6.72 -3.52 -1.11
N ALA A 209 6.62 -2.74 -2.18
CA ALA A 209 7.80 -2.17 -2.85
C ALA A 209 8.60 -1.27 -1.90
N LEU A 210 7.93 -0.38 -1.15
CA LEU A 210 8.57 0.49 -0.17
C LEU A 210 9.25 -0.28 0.96
N VAL A 211 8.64 -1.36 1.46
CA VAL A 211 9.25 -2.21 2.51
C VAL A 211 10.49 -2.93 1.98
N LEU A 212 10.43 -3.46 0.76
CA LEU A 212 11.58 -4.12 0.13
C LEU A 212 12.72 -3.14 -0.16
N GLU A 213 12.42 -1.96 -0.69
CA GLU A 213 13.43 -0.93 -0.90
C GLU A 213 14.01 -0.41 0.41
N GLY A 214 13.18 -0.22 1.43
CA GLY A 214 13.65 0.16 2.77
C GLY A 214 14.65 -0.86 3.31
N TYR A 215 14.33 -2.15 3.19
CA TYR A 215 15.20 -3.25 3.62
C TYR A 215 16.52 -3.31 2.86
N ILE A 216 16.50 -3.12 1.54
CA ILE A 216 17.68 -3.29 0.69
C ILE A 216 18.55 -2.03 0.69
N TYR A 217 17.95 -0.84 0.64
CA TYR A 217 18.64 0.41 0.33
C TYR A 217 18.64 1.44 1.46
N ALA A 218 17.82 1.27 2.49
CA ALA A 218 17.73 2.22 3.61
C ALA A 218 18.18 1.62 4.95
N SER A 219 18.97 0.54 4.94
CA SER A 219 19.46 -0.10 6.18
C SER A 219 18.34 -0.46 7.18
N MET A 220 17.11 -0.65 6.68
CA MET A 220 15.98 -0.98 7.52
C MET A 220 16.19 -2.36 8.14
N SER A 221 15.97 -2.45 9.45
CA SER A 221 16.10 -3.70 10.19
C SER A 221 15.19 -4.81 9.59
N PRO A 222 15.68 -6.06 9.44
CA PRO A 222 14.88 -7.18 8.95
C PRO A 222 13.59 -7.38 9.75
N TRP A 223 13.65 -7.15 11.07
CA TRP A 223 12.49 -7.27 11.96
C TRP A 223 11.41 -6.25 11.64
N SER A 224 11.82 -5.01 11.36
CA SER A 224 10.87 -3.95 11.00
C SER A 224 10.21 -4.26 9.65
N ALA A 225 10.97 -4.77 8.69
CA ALA A 225 10.46 -5.18 7.38
C ALA A 225 9.43 -6.32 7.50
N LEU A 226 9.74 -7.35 8.28
CA LEU A 226 8.83 -8.46 8.53
C LEU A 226 7.56 -8.04 9.25
N LEU A 227 7.68 -7.24 10.30
CA LEU A 227 6.53 -6.78 11.09
C LEU A 227 5.59 -5.93 10.25
N LEU A 228 6.11 -5.06 9.37
CA LEU A 228 5.30 -4.29 8.44
C LEU A 228 4.67 -5.17 7.34
N ALA A 229 5.39 -6.16 6.83
CA ALA A 229 4.85 -7.10 5.85
C ALA A 229 3.72 -7.97 6.45
N ALA A 230 3.85 -8.37 7.71
CA ALA A 230 2.84 -9.15 8.43
C ALA A 230 1.66 -8.31 8.94
N ALA A 231 1.85 -7.01 9.17
CA ALA A 231 0.84 -6.17 9.82
C ALA A 231 -0.56 -6.23 9.21
N PRO A 232 -0.76 -6.24 7.86
CA PRO A 232 -2.09 -6.30 7.28
C PRO A 232 -2.82 -7.62 7.56
N VAL A 233 -2.12 -8.68 7.98
CA VAL A 233 -2.71 -9.95 8.41
C VAL A 233 -3.55 -9.76 9.68
N GLY A 234 -3.18 -8.80 10.55
CA GLY A 234 -3.91 -8.48 11.78
C GLY A 234 -5.39 -8.14 11.56
N ALA A 235 -5.73 -7.57 10.40
CA ALA A 235 -7.11 -7.28 10.02
C ALA A 235 -8.01 -8.54 9.93
N TRP A 236 -7.42 -9.74 9.85
CA TRP A 236 -8.15 -11.01 9.87
C TRP A 236 -8.86 -11.29 11.18
N ILE A 237 -8.38 -10.76 12.31
CA ILE A 237 -8.98 -10.95 13.64
C ILE A 237 -10.45 -10.54 13.66
N THR A 238 -10.83 -9.58 12.80
CA THR A 238 -12.22 -9.16 12.66
C THR A 238 -13.14 -10.34 12.30
N ARG A 239 -12.65 -11.40 11.64
CA ARG A 239 -13.44 -12.57 11.22
C ARG A 239 -13.72 -13.61 12.30
N MET A 240 -13.03 -13.55 13.43
CA MET A 240 -13.21 -14.55 14.48
C MET A 240 -14.65 -14.52 15.00
N GLU A 241 -15.20 -15.71 15.31
CA GLU A 241 -16.60 -15.91 15.74
C GLU A 241 -17.14 -14.91 16.78
N PRO A 242 -16.40 -14.49 17.83
CA PRO A 242 -16.90 -13.49 18.78
C PRO A 242 -17.18 -12.10 18.16
N LEU A 243 -16.62 -11.81 16.99
CA LEU A 243 -16.73 -10.52 16.29
C LEU A 243 -17.50 -10.64 14.95
N ARG A 244 -17.91 -11.85 14.58
CA ARG A 244 -18.52 -12.15 13.27
C ARG A 244 -19.92 -11.56 13.12
N GLY A 245 -20.67 -11.45 14.23
CA GLY A 245 -22.02 -10.87 14.28
C GLY A 245 -22.09 -9.40 14.71
N LYS A 246 -20.97 -8.78 15.10
CA LYS A 246 -20.93 -7.36 15.49
C LYS A 246 -20.68 -6.51 14.25
N GLN A 247 -21.53 -5.50 14.02
CA GLN A 247 -21.35 -4.51 12.96
C GLN A 247 -20.86 -3.17 13.54
N GLY A 248 -20.21 -2.35 12.72
CA GLY A 248 -19.76 -1.02 13.09
C GLY A 248 -18.52 -1.00 14.00
N ILE A 249 -18.42 0.03 14.84
CA ILE A 249 -17.20 0.40 15.58
C ILE A 249 -16.62 -0.78 16.37
N SER A 250 -17.47 -1.62 17.00
CA SER A 250 -17.01 -2.71 17.87
C SER A 250 -16.29 -3.87 17.15
N ALA A 251 -16.48 -4.05 15.84
CA ALA A 251 -15.70 -5.00 15.04
C ALA A 251 -14.42 -4.40 14.45
N THR A 252 -14.42 -3.09 14.22
CA THR A 252 -13.29 -2.38 13.58
C THR A 252 -12.13 -2.08 14.54
N VAL A 253 -12.43 -1.81 15.82
CA VAL A 253 -11.42 -1.55 16.86
C VAL A 253 -10.43 -2.71 17.03
N PRO A 254 -10.85 -3.97 17.26
CA PRO A 254 -9.91 -5.07 17.44
C PRO A 254 -9.07 -5.36 16.20
N GLY A 255 -9.63 -5.22 15.00
CA GLY A 255 -8.86 -5.35 13.75
C GLY A 255 -7.79 -4.27 13.59
N THR A 256 -8.11 -3.02 13.96
CA THR A 256 -7.15 -1.91 13.90
C THR A 256 -6.05 -2.08 14.94
N ILE A 257 -6.40 -2.48 16.17
CA ILE A 257 -5.43 -2.79 17.23
C ILE A 257 -4.49 -3.92 16.79
N ALA A 258 -5.02 -4.97 16.18
CA ALA A 258 -4.23 -6.09 15.69
C ALA A 258 -3.22 -5.70 14.60
N VAL A 259 -3.51 -4.67 13.79
CA VAL A 259 -2.57 -4.09 12.82
C VAL A 259 -1.59 -3.12 13.51
N LEU A 260 -2.07 -2.36 14.50
CA LEU A 260 -1.26 -1.40 15.25
C LEU A 260 -0.13 -2.04 16.05
N VAL A 261 -0.36 -3.22 16.65
CA VAL A 261 0.67 -3.91 17.45
C VAL A 261 1.94 -4.21 16.64
N PRO A 262 1.90 -4.94 15.50
CA PRO A 262 3.09 -5.19 14.70
C PRO A 262 3.69 -3.91 14.11
N VAL A 263 2.85 -2.93 13.73
CA VAL A 263 3.33 -1.62 13.26
C VAL A 263 4.10 -0.87 14.34
N GLY A 264 3.55 -0.79 15.56
CA GLY A 264 4.19 -0.12 16.69
C GLY A 264 5.50 -0.80 17.10
N LEU A 265 5.54 -2.14 17.07
CA LEU A 265 6.77 -2.89 17.28
C LEU A 265 7.81 -2.60 16.18
N ALA A 266 7.39 -2.53 14.90
CA ALA A 266 8.29 -2.19 13.80
C ALA A 266 8.89 -0.79 13.97
N VAL A 267 8.06 0.19 14.33
CA VAL A 267 8.49 1.56 14.59
C VAL A 267 9.42 1.62 15.80
N GLY A 268 9.09 0.93 16.90
CA GLY A 268 9.94 0.88 18.10
C GLY A 268 11.31 0.26 17.81
N TRP A 269 11.35 -0.82 17.03
CA TRP A 269 12.60 -1.42 16.57
C TRP A 269 13.40 -0.47 15.67
N ALA A 270 12.74 0.20 14.73
CA ALA A 270 13.41 1.15 13.84
C ALA A 270 14.00 2.34 14.64
N ALA A 271 13.26 2.87 15.62
CA ALA A 271 13.74 3.93 16.49
C ALA A 271 14.94 3.48 17.35
N ALA A 272 14.86 2.28 17.94
CA ALA A 272 15.93 1.73 18.78
C ALA A 272 17.20 1.37 18.00
N SER A 273 17.09 1.12 16.70
CA SER A 273 18.21 0.82 15.80
C SER A 273 18.64 2.01 14.95
N SER A 274 18.04 3.18 15.16
CA SER A 274 18.31 4.33 14.31
C SER A 274 19.71 4.90 14.56
N PRO A 275 20.44 5.31 13.52
CA PRO A 275 21.78 5.90 13.66
C PRO A 275 21.74 7.38 14.11
N PHE A 276 20.57 7.91 14.44
CA PHE A 276 20.40 9.27 14.95
C PHE A 276 20.73 9.32 16.45
N GLU A 277 22.03 9.26 16.77
CA GLU A 277 22.60 9.81 18.01
C GLU A 277 23.25 11.17 17.74
#